data_AF-G6XI01-F1
#
_entry.id   AF-G6XI01-F1
#
_cell.length_a   1.000
_cell.length_b   1.000
_cell.length_c   1.000
_cell.angle_alpha   90.00
_cell.angle_beta   90.00
_cell.angle_gamma   90.00
#
_symmetry.space_group_name_H-M   'P 1'
#
loop_
_entity.id
_entity.type
_entity.pdbx_description
1 polymer ?
#
loop_
_entity_poly.entity_id
_entity_poly.type
_entity_poly.pdbx_seq_one_letter_code
_entity_poly.pdbx_strand_id
1 'polypeptide(L)' 'MLTDNNAAMLKRLHELRSEHRDLDTVIERLIHHPLNQLQLQRLKKRKLQLKDEIAWIETRLIPDNIA' A
#
# COMPACT_ATOMS: atom_id res chain seq x y z
N MET A 1 -21.02 16.72 -7.40
CA MET A 1 -20.18 15.61 -7.91
C MET A 1 -18.72 15.76 -7.42
N LEU A 2 -18.49 15.90 -6.11
CA LEU A 2 -17.14 15.88 -5.49
C LEU A 2 -16.95 14.59 -4.66
N THR A 3 -18.05 14.08 -4.09
CA THR A 3 -18.12 12.88 -3.25
C THR A 3 -17.73 11.58 -3.96
N ASP A 4 -18.02 11.45 -5.27
CA ASP A 4 -17.74 10.22 -6.03
C ASP A 4 -16.23 9.96 -6.19
N ASN A 5 -15.44 11.02 -6.35
CA ASN A 5 -13.97 10.90 -6.44
C ASN A 5 -13.35 10.48 -5.11
N ASN A 6 -13.84 11.04 -3.99
CA ASN A 6 -13.35 10.67 -2.67
C ASN A 6 -13.71 9.22 -2.32
N ALA A 7 -14.92 8.77 -2.68
CA ALA A 7 -15.33 7.38 -2.50
C ALA A 7 -14.44 6.41 -3.30
N ALA A 8 -14.10 6.76 -4.55
CA ALA A 8 -13.18 5.97 -5.36
C ALA A 8 -11.75 5.95 -4.77
N MET A 9 -11.26 7.09 -4.26
CA MET A 9 -9.96 7.18 -3.60
C MET A 9 -9.89 6.40 -2.29
N LEU A 10 -10.96 6.42 -1.49
CA LEU A 10 -11.08 5.62 -0.26
C LEU A 10 -11.10 4.12 -0.56
N LYS A 11 -11.81 3.70 -1.62
CA LYS A 11 -11.80 2.31 -2.09
C LYS A 11 -10.38 1.89 -2.49
N ARG A 12 -9.72 2.71 -3.30
CA ARG A 12 -8.33 2.47 -3.73
C ARG A 12 -7.38 2.40 -2.53
N LEU A 13 -7.53 3.31 -1.56
CA LEU A 13 -6.74 3.30 -0.32
C LEU A 13 -6.90 1.98 0.44
N HIS A 14 -8.13 1.46 0.55
CA HIS A 14 -8.40 0.20 1.20
C HIS A 14 -7.73 -0.98 0.47
N GLU A 15 -7.84 -1.02 -0.86
CA GLU A 15 -7.19 -2.04 -1.70
C GLU A 15 -5.66 -2.02 -1.53
N LEU A 16 -5.03 -0.85 -1.61
CA LEU A 16 -3.59 -0.69 -1.44
C LEU A 16 -3.11 -1.12 -0.04
N ARG A 17 -3.88 -0.76 1.00
CA ARG A 17 -3.58 -1.17 2.39
C ARG A 17 -3.70 -2.70 2.57
N SER A 18 -4.67 -3.33 1.91
CA SER A 18 -4.81 -4.79 1.91
C SER A 18 -3.60 -5.44 1.21
N GLU A 19 -3.27 -4.99 0.00
CA GLU A 19 -2.14 -5.53 -0.77
C GLU A 19 -0.82 -5.34 0.00
N HIS A 20 -0.61 -4.18 0.63
CA HIS A 20 0.56 -3.92 1.45
C HIS A 20 0.68 -4.90 2.63
N ARG A 21 -0.45 -5.24 3.28
CA ARG A 21 -0.48 -6.21 4.39
C ARG A 21 -0.21 -7.63 3.89
N ASP A 22 -0.76 -8.01 2.75
CA ASP A 22 -0.54 -9.33 2.15
C ASP A 22 0.92 -9.51 1.76
N LEU A 23 1.55 -8.47 1.18
CA LEU A 23 2.98 -8.47 0.90
C LEU A 23 3.81 -8.66 2.16
N ASP A 24 3.39 -8.12 3.30
CA ASP A 24 4.09 -8.30 4.56
C ASP A 24 4.12 -9.77 4.99
N THR A 25 2.97 -10.43 4.96
CA THR A 25 2.86 -11.87 5.27
C THR A 25 3.72 -12.72 4.32
N VAL A 26 3.77 -12.35 3.03
CA VAL A 26 4.60 -13.06 2.04
C VAL A 26 6.09 -12.84 2.31
N ILE A 27 6.50 -11.61 2.63
CA ILE A 27 7.89 -11.25 2.98
C ILE A 27 8.35 -12.00 4.22
N GLU A 28 7.52 -12.07 5.27
CA GLU A 28 7.83 -12.81 6.50
C GLU A 28 8.10 -14.29 6.23
N ARG A 29 7.29 -14.94 5.38
CA ARG A 29 7.52 -16.35 5.02
C ARG A 29 8.80 -16.54 4.20
N LEU A 30 9.10 -15.60 3.31
CA LEU A 30 10.26 -15.68 2.42
C LEU A 30 11.59 -15.36 3.11
N ILE A 31 11.59 -14.63 4.23
CA ILE A 31 12.82 -14.22 4.91
C ILE A 31 13.63 -15.41 5.45
N HIS A 32 12.95 -16.52 5.76
CA HIS A 32 13.56 -17.75 6.25
C HIS A 32 14.23 -18.60 5.14
N HIS A 33 14.14 -18.16 3.88
CA HIS A 33 14.63 -18.90 2.72
C HIS A 33 15.79 -18.14 2.04
N PRO A 34 17.07 -18.45 2.35
CA PRO A 34 18.23 -17.70 1.88
C PRO A 34 18.39 -17.66 0.35
N LEU A 35 17.84 -18.63 -0.38
CA LEU A 35 17.87 -18.67 -1.85
C LEU A 35 16.98 -17.59 -2.52
N ASN A 36 16.06 -16.97 -1.76
CA ASN A 36 15.06 -16.05 -2.30
C ASN A 36 15.41 -14.57 -2.13
N GLN A 37 16.68 -14.22 -1.92
CA GLN A 37 17.10 -12.86 -1.59
C GLN A 37 16.72 -11.80 -2.64
N LEU A 38 16.82 -12.13 -3.94
CA LEU A 38 16.39 -11.23 -5.02
C LEU A 38 14.86 -11.02 -5.03
N GLN A 39 14.10 -12.09 -4.79
CA GLN A 39 12.64 -12.01 -4.70
C GLN A 39 12.23 -11.15 -3.49
N LEU A 40 12.88 -11.35 -2.34
CA LEU A 40 12.66 -10.57 -1.13
C LEU A 40 12.94 -9.07 -1.36
N GLN A 41 14.03 -8.74 -2.06
CA GLN A 41 14.34 -7.36 -2.43
C GLN A 41 13.25 -6.74 -3.32
N ARG A 42 12.76 -7.48 -4.33
CA ARG A 42 11.67 -7.02 -5.21
C ARG A 42 10.37 -6.79 -4.44
N LEU A 43 10.02 -7.69 -3.53
CA LEU A 43 8.81 -7.57 -2.70
C LEU A 43 8.91 -6.38 -1.73
N LYS A 44 10.06 -6.19 -1.07
CA LYS A 44 10.31 -5.03 -0.21
C LYS A 44 10.22 -3.71 -1.00
N LYS A 45 10.75 -3.67 -2.22
CA LYS A 45 10.62 -2.50 -3.10
C LYS A 45 9.15 -2.22 -3.45
N ARG A 46 8.37 -3.24 -3.82
CA ARG A 46 6.94 -3.08 -4.08
C ARG A 46 6.18 -2.60 -2.84
N LYS A 47 6.49 -3.17 -1.67
CA LYS A 47 5.90 -2.75 -0.39
C LYS A 47 6.17 -1.26 -0.12
N LEU A 48 7.39 -0.78 -0.38
CA LEU A 48 7.72 0.63 -0.24
C LEU A 48 6.91 1.51 -1.19
N GLN A 49 6.78 1.11 -2.46
CA GLN A 49 5.97 1.85 -3.44
C GLN A 49 4.49 1.95 -3.03
N LEU A 50 3.91 0.86 -2.52
CA LEU A 50 2.54 0.88 -2.01
C LEU A 50 2.40 1.82 -0.80
N LYS A 51 3.38 1.82 0.11
CA LYS A 51 3.39 2.75 1.25
C LYS A 51 3.40 4.21 0.78
N ASP A 52 4.21 4.52 -0.23
CA ASP A 52 4.29 5.87 -0.80
C ASP A 52 2.97 6.28 -1.49
N GLU A 53 2.35 5.36 -2.24
CA GLU A 53 1.04 5.59 -2.88
C GLU A 53 -0.08 5.78 -1.84
N ILE A 54 -0.08 4.97 -0.78
CA ILE A 54 -1.01 5.12 0.36
C ILE A 54 -0.87 6.51 0.98
N ALA A 55 0.36 6.93 1.32
CA ALA A 55 0.61 8.23 1.94
C ALA A 55 0.19 9.39 1.04
N TRP A 56 0.40 9.27 -0.28
CA TRP A 56 -0.06 10.26 -1.26
C TRP A 56 -1.58 10.37 -1.32
N ILE A 57 -2.31 9.24 -1.36
CA ILE A 57 -3.78 9.23 -1.35
C ILE A 57 -4.31 9.80 -0.03
N GLU A 58 -3.73 9.39 1.10
CA GLU A 58 -4.09 9.92 2.42
C GLU A 58 -3.91 11.44 2.47
N THR A 59 -2.77 11.96 2.02
CA THR A 59 -2.49 13.41 1.98
C THR A 59 -3.53 14.18 1.16
N ARG A 60 -4.03 13.57 0.08
CA ARG A 60 -5.03 14.18 -0.81
C ARG A 60 -6.47 14.05 -0.30
N LEU A 61 -6.74 13.10 0.60
CA LEU A 61 -8.01 12.96 1.31
C LEU A 61 -8.07 13.82 2.60
N ILE A 62 -6.93 14.09 3.26
CA ILE A 62 -6.84 14.97 4.43
C ILE A 62 -7.45 16.37 4.24
N PRO A 63 -7.35 17.08 3.08
CA PRO A 63 -8.01 18.38 2.92
C PRO A 63 -9.53 18.35 3.10
N ASP A 64 -10.21 17.21 2.89
CA ASP A 64 -11.66 17.08 3.07
C ASP A 64 -12.07 16.55 4.46
N ASN A 65 -11.13 16.05 5.28
CA ASN A 65 -11.45 15.38 6.55
C ASN A 65 -11.28 16.27 7.80
N ILE A 66 -10.78 17.49 7.63
CA ILE A 66 -10.53 18.47 8.72
C ILE A 66 -11.34 19.77 8.50
N ALA A 67 -12.21 19.83 7.47
CA ALA A 67 -13.09 20.97 7.18
C ALA A 67 -14.47 20.81 7.83
#